data_AF-A0A963R2I1-F1
#
_entry.id   AF-A0A963R2I1-F1
#
_cell.length_a   1.000
_cell.length_b   1.000
_cell.length_c   1.000
_cell.angle_alpha   90.00
_cell.angle_beta   90.00
_cell.angle_gamma   90.00
#
_symmetry.space_group_name_H-M   'P 1'
#
loop_
_entity.id
_entity.type
_entity.pdbx_description
1 polymer ?
#
loop_
_entity_poly.entity_id
_entity_poly.type
_entity_poly.pdbx_seq_one_letter_code
_entity_poly.pdbx_strand_id
1 'polypeptide(L)' 'MSRRQISGFSNPTVKFLRSLREKKHRKAAGKFLAEGLRLLTDARESGHLPEILVMAEGREAHPLLAALEA' A
#
# COMPACT_ATOMS: atom_id res chain seq x y z
N MET A 1 5.11 13.46 9.30
CA MET A 1 4.60 13.21 7.93
C MET A 1 3.08 13.31 7.96
N SER A 2 2.46 14.18 7.16
CA SER A 2 0.99 14.29 7.11
C SER A 2 0.41 13.21 6.19
N ARG A 3 -0.58 12.44 6.66
CA ARG A 3 -1.29 11.46 5.83
C ARG A 3 -2.10 12.18 4.76
N ARG A 4 -2.03 11.71 3.51
CA ARG A 4 -2.89 12.21 2.41
C ARG A 4 -4.20 11.43 2.40
N GLN A 5 -5.32 12.10 2.65
CA GLN A 5 -6.65 11.50 2.53
C GLN A 5 -7.12 11.52 1.07
N ILE A 6 -7.67 10.41 0.60
CA ILE A 6 -8.26 10.28 -0.74
C ILE A 6 -9.64 9.63 -0.61
N SER A 7 -10.69 10.36 -0.96
CA SER A 7 -12.08 9.88 -0.92
C SER A 7 -12.65 9.48 -2.28
N GLY A 8 -12.06 9.98 -3.38
CA GLY A 8 -12.59 9.78 -4.74
C GLY A 8 -12.01 8.58 -5.48
N PHE A 9 -12.85 7.66 -5.97
CA PHE A 9 -12.43 6.55 -6.84
C PHE A 9 -11.88 6.98 -8.20
N SER A 10 -12.21 8.20 -8.65
CA SER A 10 -11.70 8.79 -9.88
C SER A 10 -10.23 9.23 -9.78
N ASN A 11 -9.69 9.31 -8.56
CA ASN A 11 -8.33 9.75 -8.28
C ASN A 11 -7.30 8.86 -9.02
N PRO A 12 -6.31 9.45 -9.73
CA PRO A 12 -5.31 8.70 -10.48
C PRO A 12 -4.53 7.67 -9.65
N THR A 13 -4.21 7.98 -8.38
CA THR A 13 -3.53 7.07 -7.46
C THR A 13 -4.39 5.84 -7.15
N VAL A 14 -5.69 6.03 -6.89
CA VAL A 14 -6.62 4.93 -6.63
C VAL A 14 -6.77 4.04 -7.87
N LYS A 15 -6.92 4.65 -9.05
CA LYS A 15 -6.97 3.92 -10.33
C LYS A 15 -5.69 3.11 -10.57
N PHE A 16 -4.53 3.72 -10.35
CA PHE A 16 -3.23 3.05 -10.47
C PHE A 16 -3.14 1.82 -9.55
N LEU A 17 -3.43 1.98 -8.26
CA LEU A 17 -3.38 0.87 -7.29
C LEU A 17 -4.33 -0.27 -7.68
N ARG A 18 -5.55 0.05 -8.12
CA ARG A 18 -6.51 -0.95 -8.62
C ARG A 18 -6.00 -1.70 -9.86
N SER A 19 -5.33 -1.00 -10.78
CA SER A 19 -4.77 -1.60 -11.99
C SER A 19 -3.72 -2.69 -11.71
N LEU A 20 -3.01 -2.61 -10.57
CA LEU A 20 -1.97 -3.59 -10.19
C LEU A 20 -2.52 -5.01 -9.92
N ARG A 21 -3.85 -5.19 -9.86
CA ARG A 21 -4.47 -6.52 -9.84
C ARG A 21 -4.23 -7.28 -11.15
N GLU A 22 -4.04 -6.58 -12.26
CA GLU A 22 -3.80 -7.18 -13.58
C GLU A 22 -2.31 -7.40 -13.88
N LYS A 23 -1.96 -8.57 -14.42
CA LYS A 23 -0.57 -8.95 -14.74
C LYS A 23 0.12 -7.98 -15.72
N LYS A 24 -0.62 -7.48 -16.71
CA LYS A 24 -0.11 -6.51 -17.70
C LYS A 24 0.39 -5.24 -17.01
N HIS A 25 -0.43 -4.68 -16.13
CA HIS A 25 -0.11 -3.45 -15.40
C HIS A 25 1.02 -3.66 -14.40
N ARG A 26 1.08 -4.81 -13.71
CA ARG A 26 2.25 -5.14 -12.86
C ARG A 26 3.55 -5.19 -13.63
N LYS A 27 3.56 -5.87 -14.78
CA LYS A 27 4.75 -5.96 -15.64
C LYS A 27 5.19 -4.60 -16.16
N ALA A 28 4.25 -3.77 -16.60
CA ALA A 28 4.55 -2.44 -17.12
C ALA A 28 5.07 -1.50 -16.03
N ALA A 29 4.51 -1.56 -14.82
CA ALA A 29 4.90 -0.69 -13.71
C ALA A 29 6.10 -1.20 -12.91
N GLY A 30 6.45 -2.50 -13.03
CA GLY A 30 7.43 -3.15 -12.15
C GLY A 30 6.97 -3.24 -10.69
N LYS A 31 5.66 -3.12 -10.43
CA LYS A 31 5.08 -3.02 -9.08
C LYS A 31 3.93 -3.99 -8.89
N PHE A 32 3.61 -4.29 -7.64
CA PHE A 32 2.46 -5.10 -7.26
C PHE A 32 1.81 -4.55 -6.00
N LEU A 33 0.59 -5.00 -5.73
CA LEU A 33 -0.14 -4.68 -4.51
C LEU A 33 -0.02 -5.87 -3.55
N ALA A 34 0.43 -5.61 -2.33
CA ALA A 34 0.40 -6.56 -1.21
C ALA A 34 -0.65 -6.11 -0.20
N GLU A 35 -1.49 -7.04 0.27
CA GLU A 35 -2.54 -6.75 1.24
C GLU A 35 -2.36 -7.63 2.48
N GLY A 36 -2.44 -7.01 3.66
CA GLY A 36 -2.29 -7.68 4.95
C GLY A 36 -1.02 -7.26 5.70
N LEU A 37 -1.18 -6.92 6.99
CA LEU A 37 -0.08 -6.41 7.81
C LEU A 37 1.09 -7.39 7.92
N ARG A 38 0.83 -8.70 8.03
CA ARG A 38 1.87 -9.72 8.14
C ARG A 38 2.77 -9.75 6.90
N LEU A 39 2.19 -9.71 5.70
CA LEU A 39 2.97 -9.70 4.46
C LEU A 39 3.82 -8.43 4.34
N LEU A 40 3.28 -7.28 4.75
CA LEU A 40 4.02 -6.02 4.75
C LEU A 40 5.19 -6.03 5.75
N THR A 41 5.01 -6.63 6.92
CA THR A 41 6.09 -6.76 7.91
C THR A 41 7.15 -7.76 7.48
N ASP A 42 6.75 -8.88 6.87
CA ASP A 42 7.70 -9.88 6.36
C ASP A 42 8.52 -9.31 5.19
N ALA A 43 7.89 -8.51 4.32
CA ALA A 43 8.58 -7.76 3.28
C ALA A 43 9.59 -6.79 3.88
N ARG A 44 9.19 -6.01 4.91
CA ARG A 44 10.10 -5.11 5.64
C ARG A 44 11.29 -5.84 6.24
N GLU A 45 11.05 -6.95 6.94
CA GLU A 45 12.10 -7.79 7.53
C GLU A 45 13.05 -8.34 6.46
N SER A 46 12.54 -8.58 5.25
CA SER A 46 13.31 -8.99 4.07
C SER A 46 13.94 -7.81 3.32
N GLY A 47 13.95 -6.59 3.89
CA GLY A 47 14.53 -5.39 3.29
C GLY A 47 13.69 -4.73 2.18
N HIS A 48 12.44 -5.15 2.00
CA HIS A 48 11.53 -4.62 0.98
C HIS A 48 10.45 -3.77 1.63
N LEU A 49 10.60 -2.45 1.57
CA LEU A 49 9.59 -1.50 2.06
C LEU A 49 8.57 -1.15 0.98
N PRO A 50 7.28 -0.98 1.32
CA PRO A 50 6.28 -0.50 0.38
C PRO A 50 6.60 0.93 -0.08
N GLU A 51 6.56 1.19 -1.38
CA GLU A 51 6.66 2.55 -1.91
C GLU A 51 5.44 3.41 -1.55
N ILE A 52 4.27 2.78 -1.42
CA ILE A 52 3.01 3.43 -1.06
C ILE A 52 2.32 2.55 -0.02
N LEU A 53 2.15 3.09 1.19
CA LEU A 53 1.32 2.49 2.23
C LEU A 53 -0.11 3.04 2.12
N VAL A 54 -1.10 2.16 2.02
CA VAL A 54 -2.51 2.52 1.86
C VAL A 54 -3.29 1.95 3.03
N MET A 55 -4.15 2.78 3.61
CA MET A 55 -4.99 2.41 4.74
C MET A 55 -6.42 2.89 4.52
N ALA A 56 -7.37 2.13 5.03
CA ALA A 56 -8.75 2.60 5.14
C ALA A 56 -8.84 3.71 6.20
N GLU A 57 -9.73 4.67 5.97
CA GLU A 57 -10.10 5.67 6.98
C GLU A 57 -10.72 4.99 8.20
N GLY A 58 -10.46 5.52 9.40
CA GLY A 58 -10.99 4.97 10.65
C GLY A 58 -10.36 3.65 11.11
N ARG A 59 -9.29 3.18 10.45
CA ARG A 59 -8.55 1.99 10.90
C ARG A 59 -7.95 2.25 12.28
N GLU A 60 -8.22 1.34 13.23
CA GLU A 60 -7.61 1.39 14.55
C GLU A 60 -6.08 1.23 14.46
N ALA A 61 -5.39 1.86 15.42
CA ALA A 61 -3.95 1.73 15.55
C ALA A 61 -3.58 0.26 15.80
N HIS A 62 -2.53 -0.20 15.14
CA HIS A 62 -2.03 -1.56 15.29
C HIS A 62 -0.51 -1.55 15.44
N PRO A 63 0.09 -2.35 16.35
CA PRO A 63 1.54 -2.35 16.56
C PRO A 63 2.34 -2.58 15.28
N LEU A 64 1.91 -3.53 14.44
CA LEU A 64 2.56 -3.80 13.14
C LEU A 64 2.45 -2.65 12.14
N LEU A 65 1.43 -1.79 12.26
CA LEU A 65 1.31 -0.62 11.41
C LEU A 65 2.35 0.45 11.81
N ALA A 66 2.57 0.66 13.11
CA ALA A 66 3.58 1.59 13.59
C ALA A 66 4.98 1.24 13.06
N ALA A 67 5.30 -0.05 12.94
CA ALA A 67 6.55 -0.52 12.35
C ALA A 67 6.70 -0.24 10.83
N LEU A 68 5.61 0.11 10.14
CA LEU A 68 5.58 0.44 8.72
C LEU A 68 5.51 1.96 8.46
N GLU A 69 5.24 2.76 9.48
CA GLU A 69 5.18 4.23 9.41
C GLU A 69 6.46 4.94 9.90
N ALA A 70 7.43 4.18 10.41
CA ALA A 70 8.73 4.67 10.91
C ALA A 70 9.71 4.99 9.77
#